data_AF-A0A2E2RT25-F1
#
_entry.id   AF-A0A2E2RT25-F1
#
_cell.length_a   1.000
_cell.length_b   1.000
_cell.length_c   1.000
_cell.angle_alpha   90.00
_cell.angle_beta   90.00
_cell.angle_gamma   90.00
#
_symmetry.space_group_name_H-M   'P 1'
#
loop_
_entity.id
_entity.type
_entity.pdbx_description
1 polymer ?
#
loop_
_entity_poly.entity_id
_entity_poly.type
_entity_poly.pdbx_seq_one_letter_code
_entity_poly.pdbx_strand_id
1 'polypeptide(L)'
;MLIAFALGLAGGYGVLRFLGQGEGTAIVDAQRAADALERENDRLKSELETSQRALAEREAAGDGGQAERIDALTQELAAVTAEKDQALAKTEEQSGEIRALNARIAALTDSAASAENEIAAELARLRDEVLPGLTAERDRLAGEAEAAKVRIEDLTREIAALTDDKAAGAARIAELEGALDAARHEIAVLEAETTGTGAKKPGETGAAPGEASAEGGDASSTPRDAQAVEAALRDAPGLDALAPADRQALKDALISGACVTTALEDVFDDVPILALRNLIRDLNSGC
;
A
#
# COMPACT_ATOMS: atom_id res chain seq x y z
N MET A 1 -77.96 1.45 53.79
CA MET A 1 -78.95 0.63 54.51
C MET A 1 -79.34 1.42 55.76
N LEU A 2 -80.53 2.02 55.74
CA LEU A 2 -81.13 2.85 56.79
C LEU A 2 -81.90 1.95 57.76
N ILE A 3 -81.68 2.06 59.07
CA ILE A 3 -82.70 1.67 60.06
C ILE A 3 -82.74 2.73 61.17
N ALA A 4 -83.89 3.38 61.25
CA ALA A 4 -84.33 4.32 62.27
C ALA A 4 -84.99 3.56 63.43
N PHE A 5 -84.82 4.05 64.66
CA PHE A 5 -85.65 3.75 65.83
C PHE A 5 -85.59 4.98 66.75
N ALA A 6 -86.54 5.91 66.61
CA ALA A 6 -87.86 5.96 67.27
C ALA A 6 -87.80 6.63 68.66
N LEU A 7 -88.29 7.86 68.69
CA LEU A 7 -88.66 8.65 69.87
C LEU A 7 -89.62 7.90 70.80
N GLY A 8 -89.50 8.17 72.10
CA GLY A 8 -90.50 7.84 73.12
C GLY A 8 -90.31 8.66 74.39
N LEU A 9 -90.69 9.93 74.36
CA LEU A 9 -91.00 10.74 75.55
C LEU A 9 -92.37 10.32 76.11
N ALA A 10 -92.55 10.54 77.42
CA ALA A 10 -93.79 10.52 78.22
C ALA A 10 -94.01 9.28 79.10
N GLY A 11 -94.02 9.53 80.41
CA GLY A 11 -94.36 8.55 81.44
C GLY A 11 -94.09 9.08 82.84
N GLY A 12 -94.64 10.24 83.19
CA GLY A 12 -94.72 10.66 84.58
C GLY A 12 -95.77 9.85 85.32
N TYR A 13 -95.41 9.27 86.46
CA TYR A 13 -96.33 8.89 87.53
C TYR A 13 -95.63 9.12 88.87
N GLY A 14 -95.95 10.24 89.52
CA GLY A 14 -96.02 10.25 90.97
C GLY A 14 -97.36 9.65 91.40
N VAL A 15 -97.37 9.02 92.59
CA VAL A 15 -98.33 9.26 93.69
C VAL A 15 -98.38 8.06 94.66
N LEU A 16 -97.77 8.31 95.82
CA LEU A 16 -98.27 8.13 97.20
C LEU A 16 -98.53 6.74 97.83
N ARG A 17 -97.97 6.66 99.05
CA ARG A 17 -98.53 6.17 100.32
C ARG A 17 -98.56 4.66 100.59
N PHE A 18 -97.53 4.22 101.32
CA PHE A 18 -97.74 3.34 102.48
C PHE A 18 -96.84 3.82 103.63
N LEU A 19 -97.45 4.05 104.80
CA LEU A 19 -96.80 4.54 106.02
C LEU A 19 -95.97 3.45 106.69
N GLY A 20 -94.77 3.80 107.17
CA GLY A 20 -94.07 3.05 108.23
C GLY A 20 -92.55 2.93 108.02
N GLN A 21 -91.79 3.86 108.63
CA GLN A 21 -90.35 3.75 108.92
C GLN A 21 -89.45 3.12 107.82
N GLY A 22 -89.11 3.89 106.78
CA GLY A 22 -88.13 3.48 105.76
C GLY A 22 -87.75 4.53 104.72
N GLU A 23 -88.47 5.66 104.64
CA GLU A 23 -88.22 6.71 103.63
C GLU A 23 -86.86 7.41 103.76
N GLY A 24 -86.24 7.40 104.94
CA GLY A 24 -84.90 7.93 105.16
C GLY A 24 -83.77 7.04 104.61
N THR A 25 -84.00 5.72 104.49
CA THR A 25 -83.00 4.80 103.92
C THR A 25 -83.09 4.75 102.40
N ALA A 26 -84.30 4.80 101.83
CA ALA A 26 -84.48 4.74 100.38
C ALA A 26 -83.86 5.91 99.60
N ILE A 27 -83.92 7.14 100.13
CA ILE A 27 -83.27 8.31 99.50
C ILE A 27 -81.75 8.24 99.63
N VAL A 28 -81.25 7.81 100.79
CA VAL A 28 -79.81 7.66 101.03
C VAL A 28 -79.23 6.50 100.22
N ASP A 29 -79.98 5.41 100.04
CA ASP A 29 -79.59 4.29 99.18
C ASP A 29 -79.62 4.67 97.69
N ALA A 30 -80.59 5.50 97.27
CA ALA A 30 -80.61 6.09 95.93
C ALA A 30 -79.45 7.06 95.70
N GLN A 31 -79.06 7.86 96.71
CA GLN A 31 -77.88 8.73 96.64
C GLN A 31 -76.58 7.94 96.57
N ARG A 32 -76.42 6.89 97.38
CA ARG A 32 -75.26 5.99 97.29
C ARG A 32 -75.18 5.28 95.94
N ALA A 33 -76.33 4.89 95.38
CA ALA A 33 -76.40 4.30 94.05
C ALA A 33 -76.03 5.32 92.96
N ALA A 34 -76.47 6.57 93.08
CA ALA A 34 -76.09 7.65 92.19
C ALA A 34 -74.58 7.94 92.25
N ASP A 35 -74.01 8.06 93.46
CA ASP A 35 -72.56 8.26 93.65
C ASP A 35 -71.74 7.06 93.14
N ALA A 36 -72.27 5.84 93.29
CA ALA A 36 -71.63 4.63 92.76
C ALA A 36 -71.64 4.62 91.23
N LEU A 37 -72.78 4.99 90.63
CA LEU A 37 -72.94 5.12 89.18
C LEU A 37 -72.08 6.25 88.61
N GLU A 38 -71.89 7.35 89.34
CA GLU A 38 -71.02 8.45 88.92
C GLU A 38 -69.55 8.03 88.92
N ARG A 39 -69.08 7.35 89.97
CA ARG A 39 -67.72 6.77 90.00
C ARG A 39 -67.52 5.72 88.91
N GLU A 40 -68.55 4.93 88.63
CA GLU A 40 -68.51 3.95 87.54
C GLU A 40 -68.48 4.63 86.18
N ASN A 41 -69.21 5.74 85.99
CA ASN A 41 -69.13 6.56 84.79
C ASN A 41 -67.74 7.17 84.60
N ASP A 42 -67.17 7.75 85.65
CA ASP A 42 -65.82 8.33 85.62
C ASP A 42 -64.76 7.26 85.33
N ARG A 43 -64.92 6.07 85.92
CA ARG A 43 -64.06 4.92 85.64
C ARG A 43 -64.19 4.47 84.19
N LEU A 44 -65.39 4.24 83.69
CA LEU A 44 -65.63 3.84 82.31
C LEU A 44 -65.16 4.90 81.31
N LYS A 45 -65.30 6.18 81.65
CA LYS A 45 -64.77 7.29 80.85
C LYS A 45 -63.25 7.25 80.80
N SER A 46 -62.58 6.99 81.93
CA SER A 46 -61.13 6.84 81.97
C SER A 46 -60.63 5.59 81.19
N GLU A 47 -61.35 4.47 81.27
CA GLU A 47 -61.07 3.24 80.51
C GLU A 47 -61.33 3.45 79.00
N LEU A 48 -62.34 4.23 78.63
CA LEU A 48 -62.62 4.61 77.24
C LEU A 48 -61.52 5.53 76.69
N GLU A 49 -61.09 6.54 77.44
CA GLU A 49 -60.01 7.44 77.03
C GLU A 49 -58.68 6.70 76.86
N THR A 50 -58.36 5.77 77.77
CA THR A 50 -57.14 4.95 77.66
C THR A 50 -57.20 3.98 76.50
N SER A 51 -58.34 3.33 76.26
CA SER A 51 -58.51 2.44 75.10
C SER A 51 -58.47 3.21 73.77
N GLN A 52 -59.05 4.41 73.70
CA GLN A 52 -58.95 5.28 72.52
C GLN A 52 -57.51 5.72 72.25
N ARG A 53 -56.74 6.09 73.28
CA ARG A 53 -55.30 6.41 73.12
C ARG A 53 -54.50 5.21 72.62
N ALA A 54 -54.72 4.03 73.19
CA ALA A 54 -54.04 2.81 72.76
C ALA A 54 -54.37 2.40 71.32
N LEU A 55 -55.61 2.65 70.86
CA LEU A 55 -56.01 2.45 69.46
C LEU A 55 -55.33 3.47 68.54
N ALA A 56 -55.35 4.75 68.89
CA ALA A 56 -54.70 5.79 68.11
C ALA A 56 -53.18 5.59 67.98
N GLU A 57 -52.51 5.13 69.05
CA GLU A 57 -51.09 4.79 69.03
C GLU A 57 -50.79 3.58 68.13
N ARG A 58 -51.66 2.55 68.13
CA ARG A 58 -51.52 1.39 67.26
C ARG A 58 -51.76 1.72 65.79
N GLU A 59 -52.76 2.54 65.50
CA GLU A 59 -53.04 3.03 64.14
C GLU A 59 -51.87 3.87 63.64
N ALA A 60 -51.39 4.84 64.43
CA ALA A 60 -50.23 5.66 64.06
C ALA A 60 -48.95 4.84 63.85
N ALA A 61 -48.69 3.83 64.69
CA ALA A 61 -47.55 2.93 64.51
C ALA A 61 -47.69 2.01 63.28
N GLY A 62 -48.92 1.57 62.98
CA GLY A 62 -49.23 0.78 61.79
C GLY A 62 -49.07 1.59 60.50
N ASP A 63 -49.63 2.80 60.46
CA ASP A 63 -49.55 3.71 59.33
C ASP A 63 -48.12 4.20 59.09
N GLY A 64 -47.38 4.52 60.17
CA GLY A 64 -45.96 4.89 60.10
C GLY A 64 -45.09 3.76 59.55
N GLY A 65 -45.25 2.54 60.05
CA GLY A 65 -44.51 1.38 59.55
C GLY A 65 -44.87 0.97 58.12
N GLN A 66 -46.11 1.20 57.69
CA GLN A 66 -46.53 1.01 56.30
C GLN A 66 -45.92 2.06 55.38
N ALA A 67 -45.92 3.34 55.79
CA ALA A 67 -45.31 4.42 55.03
C ALA A 67 -43.80 4.19 54.82
N GLU A 68 -43.06 3.81 55.86
CA GLU A 68 -41.64 3.48 55.76
C GLU A 68 -41.36 2.32 54.79
N ARG A 69 -42.23 1.29 54.79
CA ARG A 69 -42.13 0.17 53.84
C ARG A 69 -42.40 0.59 52.42
N ILE A 70 -43.40 1.45 52.20
CA ILE A 70 -43.73 1.99 50.88
C ILE A 70 -42.56 2.84 50.36
N ASP A 71 -41.97 3.68 51.20
CA ASP A 71 -40.82 4.50 50.84
C ASP A 71 -39.59 3.64 50.50
N ALA A 72 -39.31 2.62 51.30
CA ALA A 72 -38.22 1.68 51.05
C ALA A 72 -38.41 0.92 49.73
N LEU A 73 -39.61 0.38 49.47
CA LEU A 73 -39.93 -0.30 48.21
C LEU A 73 -39.89 0.66 47.02
N THR A 74 -40.28 1.91 47.21
CA THR A 74 -40.21 2.94 46.15
C THR A 74 -38.76 3.26 45.80
N GLN A 75 -37.87 3.37 46.80
CA GLN A 75 -36.43 3.56 46.58
C GLN A 75 -35.80 2.34 45.89
N GLU A 76 -36.16 1.13 46.31
CA GLU A 76 -35.68 -0.11 45.68
C GLU A 76 -36.15 -0.22 44.23
N LEU A 77 -37.42 0.08 43.95
CA LEU A 77 -37.96 0.08 42.59
C LEU A 77 -37.25 1.12 41.70
N ALA A 78 -36.96 2.30 42.25
CA ALA A 78 -36.21 3.34 41.53
C ALA A 78 -34.76 2.88 41.24
N ALA A 79 -34.09 2.27 42.21
CA ALA A 79 -32.73 1.74 42.03
C ALA A 79 -32.69 0.62 40.99
N VAL A 80 -33.59 -0.36 41.09
CA VAL A 80 -33.68 -1.47 40.13
C VAL A 80 -34.02 -0.96 38.72
N THR A 81 -34.89 0.06 38.61
CA THR A 81 -35.20 0.67 37.32
C THR A 81 -33.97 1.34 36.71
N ALA A 82 -33.20 2.09 37.50
CA ALA A 82 -31.96 2.72 37.05
C ALA A 82 -30.90 1.68 36.61
N GLU A 83 -30.74 0.59 37.38
CA GLU A 83 -29.83 -0.51 37.02
C GLU A 83 -30.27 -1.21 35.72
N LYS A 84 -31.57 -1.47 35.57
CA LYS A 84 -32.14 -2.06 34.34
C LYS A 84 -31.91 -1.15 33.14
N ASP A 85 -32.14 0.15 33.27
CA ASP A 85 -31.91 1.11 32.19
C ASP A 85 -30.42 1.20 31.83
N GLN A 86 -29.52 1.14 32.82
CA GLN A 86 -28.07 1.06 32.57
C GLN A 86 -27.67 -0.25 31.87
N ALA A 87 -28.25 -1.39 32.26
CA ALA A 87 -27.99 -2.68 31.64
C ALA A 87 -28.49 -2.73 30.19
N LEU A 88 -29.65 -2.12 29.91
CA LEU A 88 -30.17 -1.97 28.54
C LEU A 88 -29.23 -1.11 27.69
N ALA A 89 -28.78 0.04 28.20
CA ALA A 89 -27.84 0.91 27.50
C ALA A 89 -26.52 0.19 27.15
N LYS A 90 -25.96 -0.57 28.10
CA LYS A 90 -24.76 -1.41 27.86
C LYS A 90 -25.02 -2.51 26.82
N THR A 91 -26.19 -3.12 26.84
CA THR A 91 -26.56 -4.17 25.88
C THR A 91 -26.70 -3.58 24.46
N GLU A 92 -27.26 -2.39 24.34
CA GLU A 92 -27.38 -1.66 23.08
C GLU A 92 -26.01 -1.26 22.52
N GLU A 93 -25.12 -0.76 23.38
CA GLU A 93 -23.72 -0.45 23.05
C GLU A 93 -23.00 -1.70 22.53
N GLN A 94 -23.01 -2.79 23.29
CA GLN A 94 -22.40 -4.06 22.90
C GLN A 94 -23.00 -4.62 21.61
N SER A 95 -24.31 -4.52 21.42
CA SER A 95 -24.97 -4.92 20.17
C SER A 95 -24.49 -4.08 18.98
N GLY A 96 -24.24 -2.78 19.19
CA GLY A 96 -23.64 -1.89 18.21
C GLY A 96 -22.21 -2.29 17.87
N GLU A 97 -21.39 -2.58 18.87
CA GLU A 97 -20.01 -3.04 18.69
C GLU A 97 -19.95 -4.37 17.93
N ILE A 98 -20.79 -5.34 18.28
CA ILE A 98 -20.88 -6.64 17.57
C ILE A 98 -21.24 -6.41 16.10
N ARG A 99 -22.21 -5.52 15.81
CA ARG A 99 -22.58 -5.17 14.43
C ARG A 99 -21.41 -4.53 13.68
N ALA A 100 -20.69 -3.61 14.31
CA ALA A 100 -19.53 -2.96 13.71
C ALA A 100 -18.38 -3.95 13.44
N LEU A 101 -18.09 -4.84 14.39
CA LEU A 101 -17.09 -5.90 14.23
C LEU A 101 -17.47 -6.88 13.13
N ASN A 102 -18.72 -7.31 13.05
CA ASN A 102 -19.20 -8.18 11.97
C ASN A 102 -19.07 -7.52 10.59
N ALA A 103 -19.43 -6.23 10.49
CA ALA A 103 -19.24 -5.47 9.25
C ALA A 103 -17.75 -5.36 8.86
N ARG A 104 -16.86 -5.16 9.84
CA ARG A 104 -15.42 -5.13 9.62
C ARG A 104 -14.86 -6.49 9.19
N ILE A 105 -15.33 -7.57 9.79
CA ILE A 105 -14.96 -8.94 9.40
C ILE A 105 -15.36 -9.19 7.95
N ALA A 106 -16.62 -8.89 7.57
CA ALA A 106 -17.08 -9.05 6.20
C ALA A 106 -16.22 -8.27 5.20
N ALA A 107 -15.94 -6.98 5.48
CA ALA A 107 -15.11 -6.15 4.62
C ALA A 107 -13.66 -6.69 4.49
N LEU A 108 -13.08 -7.20 5.59
CA LEU A 108 -11.75 -7.80 5.56
C LEU A 108 -11.74 -9.12 4.77
N THR A 109 -12.78 -9.95 4.92
CA THR A 109 -12.93 -11.19 4.16
C THR A 109 -13.07 -10.91 2.67
N ASP A 110 -13.88 -9.93 2.27
CA ASP A 110 -14.05 -9.55 0.86
C ASP A 110 -12.74 -8.99 0.28
N SER A 111 -12.05 -8.14 1.04
CA SER A 111 -10.74 -7.60 0.66
C SER A 111 -9.69 -8.70 0.48
N ALA A 112 -9.63 -9.66 1.41
CA ALA A 112 -8.72 -10.81 1.30
C ALA A 112 -9.03 -11.66 0.07
N ALA A 113 -10.31 -11.95 -0.20
CA ALA A 113 -10.71 -12.70 -1.38
C ALA A 113 -10.37 -11.97 -2.69
N SER A 114 -10.52 -10.64 -2.74
CA SER A 114 -10.12 -9.83 -3.90
C SER A 114 -8.61 -9.91 -4.13
N ALA A 115 -7.81 -9.72 -3.07
CA ALA A 115 -6.36 -9.78 -3.15
C ALA A 115 -5.87 -11.18 -3.58
N GLU A 116 -6.48 -12.25 -3.06
CA GLU A 116 -6.18 -13.62 -3.48
C GLU A 116 -6.46 -13.86 -4.96
N ASN A 117 -7.57 -13.33 -5.48
CA ASN A 117 -7.92 -13.45 -6.90
C ASN A 117 -6.95 -12.66 -7.80
N GLU A 118 -6.54 -11.46 -7.39
CA GLU A 118 -5.55 -10.66 -8.12
C GLU A 118 -4.20 -11.37 -8.16
N ILE A 119 -3.74 -11.92 -7.04
CA ILE A 119 -2.49 -12.69 -6.96
C ILE A 119 -2.59 -13.93 -7.84
N ALA A 120 -3.70 -14.66 -7.81
CA ALA A 120 -3.90 -15.85 -8.63
C ALA A 120 -3.89 -15.51 -10.13
N ALA A 121 -4.50 -14.39 -10.53
CA ALA A 121 -4.51 -13.92 -11.91
C ALA A 121 -3.10 -13.52 -12.39
N GLU A 122 -2.34 -12.78 -11.59
CA GLU A 122 -0.96 -12.43 -11.93
C GLU A 122 -0.06 -13.67 -11.99
N LEU A 123 -0.21 -14.62 -11.06
CA LEU A 123 0.53 -15.88 -11.12
C LEU A 123 0.20 -16.68 -12.40
N ALA A 124 -1.06 -16.72 -12.80
CA ALA A 124 -1.46 -17.36 -14.06
C ALA A 124 -0.84 -16.63 -15.26
N ARG A 125 -0.90 -15.30 -15.31
CA ARG A 125 -0.27 -14.50 -16.38
C ARG A 125 1.24 -14.73 -16.47
N LEU A 126 1.94 -14.70 -15.33
CA LEU A 126 3.38 -14.93 -15.29
C LEU A 126 3.71 -16.33 -15.81
N ARG A 127 2.94 -17.35 -15.39
CA ARG A 127 3.15 -18.74 -15.76
C ARG A 127 2.82 -19.04 -17.22
N ASP A 128 1.73 -18.51 -17.71
CA ASP A 128 1.13 -18.95 -18.98
C ASP A 128 1.51 -18.05 -20.16
N GLU A 129 1.89 -16.78 -19.90
CA GLU A 129 2.26 -15.83 -20.95
C GLU A 129 3.73 -15.42 -20.85
N VAL A 130 4.15 -14.90 -19.69
CA VAL A 130 5.47 -14.25 -19.55
C VAL A 130 6.60 -15.27 -19.62
N LEU A 131 6.53 -16.36 -18.84
CA LEU A 131 7.56 -17.38 -18.84
C LEU A 131 7.70 -18.07 -20.20
N PRO A 132 6.62 -18.50 -20.88
CA PRO A 132 6.72 -19.05 -22.23
C PRO A 132 7.25 -18.04 -23.24
N GLY A 133 6.82 -16.78 -23.18
CA GLY A 133 7.32 -15.72 -24.05
C GLY A 133 8.82 -15.50 -23.91
N LEU A 134 9.32 -15.37 -22.68
CA LEU A 134 10.76 -15.24 -22.42
C LEU A 134 11.56 -16.49 -22.81
N THR A 135 10.96 -17.67 -22.64
CA THR A 135 11.58 -18.94 -23.05
C THR A 135 11.73 -18.99 -24.57
N ALA A 136 10.68 -18.64 -25.32
CA ALA A 136 10.71 -18.59 -26.77
C ALA A 136 11.73 -17.57 -27.30
N GLU A 137 11.79 -16.39 -26.67
CA GLU A 137 12.76 -15.35 -27.06
C GLU A 137 14.19 -15.78 -26.78
N ARG A 138 14.45 -16.41 -25.63
CA ARG A 138 15.76 -17.01 -25.33
C ARG A 138 16.16 -18.03 -26.40
N ASP A 139 15.24 -18.91 -26.77
CA ASP A 139 15.53 -19.97 -27.76
C ASP A 139 15.76 -19.37 -29.16
N ARG A 140 15.03 -18.32 -29.53
CA ARG A 140 15.25 -17.55 -30.76
C ARG A 140 16.65 -16.93 -30.79
N LEU A 141 17.01 -16.18 -29.74
CA LEU A 141 18.31 -15.53 -29.63
C LEU A 141 19.46 -16.54 -29.60
N ALA A 142 19.27 -17.69 -28.94
CA ALA A 142 20.25 -18.77 -28.97
C ALA A 142 20.45 -19.34 -30.39
N GLY A 143 19.37 -19.53 -31.15
CA GLY A 143 19.45 -19.93 -32.55
C GLY A 143 20.15 -18.90 -33.44
N GLU A 144 19.85 -17.62 -33.25
CA GLU A 144 20.49 -16.52 -33.97
C GLU A 144 21.98 -16.42 -33.67
N ALA A 145 22.37 -16.61 -32.41
CA ALA A 145 23.76 -16.65 -31.98
C ALA A 145 24.52 -17.78 -32.68
N GLU A 146 23.96 -18.99 -32.76
CA GLU A 146 24.65 -20.11 -33.43
C GLU A 146 24.71 -19.90 -34.94
N ALA A 147 23.66 -19.37 -35.56
CA ALA A 147 23.69 -19.00 -36.98
C ALA A 147 24.76 -17.92 -37.26
N ALA A 148 24.93 -16.95 -36.36
CA ALA A 148 25.98 -15.96 -36.47
C ALA A 148 27.38 -16.58 -36.33
N LYS A 149 27.59 -17.51 -35.38
CA LYS A 149 28.87 -18.22 -35.25
C LYS A 149 29.22 -19.00 -36.52
N VAL A 150 28.28 -19.75 -37.09
CA VAL A 150 28.52 -20.48 -38.35
C VAL A 150 28.92 -19.52 -39.47
N ARG A 151 28.22 -18.39 -39.63
CA ARG A 151 28.58 -17.37 -40.63
C ARG A 151 29.98 -16.79 -40.42
N ILE A 152 30.38 -16.54 -39.17
CA ILE A 152 31.73 -16.06 -38.85
C ILE A 152 32.77 -17.10 -39.27
N GLU A 153 32.54 -18.38 -38.99
CA GLU A 153 33.46 -19.44 -39.41
C GLU A 153 33.54 -19.57 -40.93
N ASP A 154 32.40 -19.50 -41.64
CA ASP A 154 32.35 -19.54 -43.09
C ASP A 154 33.13 -18.37 -43.71
N LEU A 155 32.88 -17.15 -43.25
CA LEU A 155 33.60 -15.95 -43.69
C LEU A 155 35.09 -16.04 -43.36
N THR A 156 35.46 -16.60 -42.22
CA THR A 156 36.87 -16.81 -41.85
C THR A 156 37.56 -17.76 -42.83
N ARG A 157 36.89 -18.84 -43.23
CA ARG A 157 37.41 -19.78 -44.23
C ARG A 157 37.51 -19.14 -45.61
N GLU A 158 36.53 -18.32 -46.01
CA GLU A 158 36.55 -17.57 -47.26
C GLU A 158 37.71 -16.56 -47.30
N ILE A 159 37.93 -15.80 -46.22
CA ILE A 159 39.06 -14.87 -46.10
C ILE A 159 40.39 -15.62 -46.25
N ALA A 160 40.53 -16.79 -45.62
CA ALA A 160 41.74 -17.59 -45.75
C ALA A 160 41.98 -18.04 -47.21
N ALA A 161 40.93 -18.55 -47.88
CA ALA A 161 41.03 -18.97 -49.28
C ALA A 161 41.38 -17.80 -50.22
N LEU A 162 40.73 -16.64 -50.05
CA LEU A 162 41.04 -15.43 -50.84
C LEU A 162 42.47 -14.94 -50.59
N THR A 163 42.98 -15.10 -49.37
CA THR A 163 44.35 -14.75 -49.02
C THR A 163 45.35 -15.66 -49.74
N ASP A 164 45.09 -16.97 -49.75
CA ASP A 164 45.91 -17.95 -50.47
C ASP A 164 45.88 -17.71 -52.00
N ASP A 165 44.70 -17.46 -52.56
CA ASP A 165 44.54 -17.13 -53.99
C ASP A 165 45.29 -15.85 -54.36
N LYS A 166 45.23 -14.82 -53.50
CA LYS A 166 45.99 -13.58 -53.68
C LYS A 166 47.50 -13.83 -53.67
N ALA A 167 48.00 -14.67 -52.76
CA ALA A 167 49.40 -15.04 -52.69
C ALA A 167 49.84 -15.82 -53.94
N ALA A 168 49.03 -16.77 -54.41
CA ALA A 168 49.26 -17.51 -55.65
C ALA A 168 49.26 -16.59 -56.88
N GLY A 169 48.33 -15.64 -56.95
CA GLY A 169 48.29 -14.61 -57.99
C GLY A 169 49.54 -13.74 -58.00
N ALA A 170 50.00 -13.28 -56.83
CA ALA A 170 51.24 -12.50 -56.72
C ALA A 170 52.47 -13.30 -57.17
N ALA A 171 52.55 -14.59 -56.84
CA ALA A 171 53.63 -15.46 -57.31
C ALA A 171 53.65 -15.62 -58.83
N ARG A 172 52.46 -15.79 -59.46
CA ARG A 172 52.35 -15.86 -60.92
C ARG A 172 52.74 -14.54 -61.60
N ILE A 173 52.38 -13.41 -61.01
CA ILE A 173 52.80 -12.09 -61.53
C ILE A 173 54.33 -11.99 -61.51
N ALA A 174 54.97 -12.32 -60.38
CA ALA A 174 56.42 -12.30 -60.28
C ALA A 174 57.11 -13.24 -61.29
N GLU A 175 56.53 -14.42 -61.53
CA GLU A 175 57.01 -15.36 -62.56
C GLU A 175 56.90 -14.77 -63.98
N LEU A 176 55.75 -14.18 -64.32
CA LEU A 176 55.52 -13.56 -65.61
C LEU A 176 56.41 -12.33 -65.84
N GLU A 177 56.63 -11.52 -64.81
CA GLU A 177 57.57 -10.39 -64.84
C GLU A 177 59.00 -10.87 -65.08
N GLY A 178 59.43 -11.92 -64.37
CA GLY A 178 60.75 -12.55 -64.60
C GLY A 178 60.92 -13.11 -66.01
N ALA A 179 59.89 -13.78 -66.54
CA ALA A 179 59.88 -14.28 -67.92
C ALA A 179 59.92 -13.15 -68.95
N LEU A 180 59.20 -12.05 -68.71
CA LEU A 180 59.21 -10.86 -69.56
C LEU A 180 60.59 -10.21 -69.60
N ASP A 181 61.24 -10.09 -68.45
CA ASP A 181 62.60 -9.53 -68.37
C ASP A 181 63.64 -10.42 -69.03
N ALA A 182 63.51 -11.75 -68.91
CA ALA A 182 64.33 -12.70 -69.64
C ALA A 182 64.13 -12.57 -71.17
N ALA A 183 62.89 -12.52 -71.64
CA ALA A 183 62.57 -12.33 -73.06
C ALA A 183 63.09 -10.98 -73.59
N ARG A 184 62.99 -9.89 -72.81
CA ARG A 184 63.58 -8.60 -73.15
C ARG A 184 65.10 -8.68 -73.26
N HIS A 185 65.75 -9.41 -72.37
CA HIS A 185 67.20 -9.62 -72.42
C HIS A 185 67.61 -10.40 -73.67
N GLU A 186 66.89 -11.48 -74.01
CA GLU A 186 67.12 -12.25 -75.24
C GLU A 186 66.94 -11.38 -76.50
N ILE A 187 65.88 -10.59 -76.57
CA ILE A 187 65.67 -9.62 -77.67
C ILE A 187 66.86 -8.65 -77.74
N ALA A 188 67.30 -8.08 -76.62
CA ALA A 188 68.44 -7.17 -76.61
C ALA A 188 69.75 -7.84 -77.06
N VAL A 189 69.97 -9.11 -76.72
CA VAL A 189 71.13 -9.89 -77.18
C VAL A 189 71.04 -10.16 -78.69
N LEU A 190 69.89 -10.60 -79.20
CA LEU A 190 69.67 -10.82 -80.64
C LEU A 190 69.75 -9.51 -81.43
N GLU A 191 69.24 -8.41 -80.87
CA GLU A 191 69.41 -7.06 -81.40
C GLU A 191 70.89 -6.66 -81.39
N ALA A 192 71.66 -6.96 -80.35
CA ALA A 192 73.10 -6.71 -80.31
C ALA A 192 73.88 -7.58 -81.32
N GLU A 193 73.43 -8.80 -81.60
CA GLU A 193 74.00 -9.67 -82.63
C GLU A 193 73.68 -9.16 -84.04
N THR A 194 72.46 -8.66 -84.26
CA THR A 194 72.03 -8.05 -85.54
C THR A 194 72.55 -6.62 -85.75
N THR A 195 72.80 -5.89 -84.67
CA THR A 195 73.47 -4.57 -84.64
C THR A 195 74.97 -4.68 -84.40
N GLY A 196 75.54 -5.89 -84.35
CA GLY A 196 76.99 -6.15 -84.42
C GLY A 196 77.65 -5.66 -85.72
N THR A 197 76.85 -5.09 -86.64
CA THR A 197 77.26 -4.25 -87.77
C THR A 197 77.07 -2.73 -87.56
N GLY A 198 76.87 -2.23 -86.33
CA GLY A 198 76.56 -0.81 -86.10
C GLY A 198 76.72 -0.36 -84.64
N ALA A 199 77.73 0.45 -84.38
CA ALA A 199 78.19 0.88 -83.06
C ALA A 199 77.30 1.88 -82.28
N LYS A 200 77.46 1.84 -80.94
CA LYS A 200 77.75 2.97 -80.00
C LYS A 200 76.66 3.39 -78.96
N LYS A 201 77.05 3.22 -77.68
CA LYS A 201 76.60 3.80 -76.37
C LYS A 201 76.44 5.36 -76.35
N PRO A 202 76.10 6.05 -75.21
CA PRO A 202 75.25 5.79 -74.01
C PRO A 202 74.45 7.06 -73.51
N GLY A 203 73.72 6.99 -72.38
CA GLY A 203 73.38 8.15 -71.51
C GLY A 203 72.37 7.81 -70.38
N GLU A 204 72.79 7.73 -69.11
CA GLU A 204 72.62 8.74 -68.01
C GLU A 204 71.16 8.88 -67.49
N THR A 205 70.76 8.32 -66.33
CA THR A 205 70.92 8.70 -64.89
C THR A 205 70.04 9.84 -64.35
N GLY A 206 69.33 9.52 -63.25
CA GLY A 206 68.91 10.44 -62.17
C GLY A 206 67.40 10.77 -62.15
N ALA A 207 66.71 10.97 -61.02
CA ALA A 207 66.97 10.79 -59.60
C ALA A 207 65.65 11.01 -58.84
N ALA A 208 65.28 10.08 -57.94
CA ALA A 208 64.81 10.30 -56.54
C ALA A 208 63.64 11.30 -56.24
N PRO A 209 63.20 11.47 -54.96
CA PRO A 209 61.95 10.88 -54.45
C PRO A 209 61.06 11.87 -53.62
N GLY A 210 60.01 11.34 -52.96
CA GLY A 210 59.30 11.98 -51.83
C GLY A 210 58.07 12.82 -52.23
N GLU A 211 57.05 13.06 -51.40
CA GLU A 211 56.60 12.56 -50.09
C GLU A 211 55.24 13.26 -49.82
N ALA A 212 54.56 12.87 -48.72
CA ALA A 212 53.43 13.56 -48.07
C ALA A 212 52.02 13.41 -48.71
N SER A 213 51.08 12.72 -48.07
CA SER A 213 50.33 13.07 -46.84
C SER A 213 49.18 14.04 -47.11
N ALA A 214 47.96 13.64 -46.75
CA ALA A 214 46.86 14.56 -46.43
C ALA A 214 45.87 13.85 -45.50
N GLU A 215 45.91 14.28 -44.24
CA GLU A 215 44.88 14.13 -43.23
C GLU A 215 43.54 14.67 -43.70
N GLY A 216 42.47 14.18 -43.08
CA GLY A 216 41.20 14.89 -42.96
C GLY A 216 40.72 14.77 -41.52
N GLY A 217 40.97 15.81 -40.73
CA GLY A 217 40.35 16.00 -39.43
C GLY A 217 39.90 17.45 -39.31
N ASP A 218 38.69 17.67 -38.78
CA ASP A 218 38.41 18.79 -37.87
C ASP A 218 37.06 18.56 -37.14
N ALA A 219 37.08 18.55 -35.81
CA ALA A 219 36.33 19.48 -34.95
C ALA A 219 36.39 19.06 -33.46
N SER A 220 36.88 19.98 -32.61
CA SER A 220 36.88 19.99 -31.12
C SER A 220 37.93 19.10 -30.43
N SER A 221 39.16 19.64 -30.28
CA SER A 221 40.36 18.92 -29.82
C SER A 221 40.80 19.24 -28.38
N THR A 222 39.89 19.16 -27.40
CA THR A 222 40.31 19.03 -26.00
C THR A 222 39.89 17.66 -25.48
N PRO A 223 40.84 16.75 -25.18
CA PRO A 223 40.52 15.49 -24.57
C PRO A 223 39.74 15.71 -23.27
N ARG A 224 38.58 15.05 -23.16
CA ARG A 224 37.73 15.15 -21.96
C ARG A 224 38.22 14.15 -20.92
N ASP A 225 38.03 14.49 -19.64
CA ASP A 225 38.37 13.59 -18.55
C ASP A 225 37.55 12.30 -18.65
N ALA A 226 38.24 11.15 -18.61
CA ALA A 226 37.63 9.85 -18.77
C ALA A 226 36.63 9.53 -17.65
N GLN A 227 36.88 10.00 -16.42
CA GLN A 227 35.96 9.79 -15.30
C GLN A 227 34.70 10.65 -15.43
N ALA A 228 34.83 11.91 -15.85
CA ALA A 228 33.70 12.77 -16.14
C ALA A 228 32.81 12.22 -17.28
N VAL A 229 33.42 11.69 -18.35
CA VAL A 229 32.69 11.07 -19.47
C VAL A 229 31.96 9.81 -19.01
N GLU A 230 32.60 8.95 -18.21
CA GLU A 230 31.96 7.72 -17.71
C GLU A 230 30.81 8.01 -16.75
N ALA A 231 30.95 9.03 -15.88
CA ALA A 231 29.86 9.48 -15.02
C ALA A 231 28.67 10.00 -15.84
N ALA A 232 28.92 10.87 -16.83
CA ALA A 232 27.88 11.42 -17.69
C ALA A 232 27.14 10.33 -18.51
N LEU A 233 27.85 9.31 -19.00
CA LEU A 233 27.24 8.17 -19.72
C LEU A 233 26.45 7.23 -18.81
N ARG A 234 26.73 7.22 -17.50
CA ARG A 234 25.98 6.43 -16.51
C ARG A 234 24.71 7.16 -16.07
N ASP A 235 24.77 8.48 -15.97
CA ASP A 235 23.67 9.32 -15.46
C ASP A 235 22.68 9.75 -16.58
N ALA A 236 23.04 9.56 -17.85
CA ALA A 236 22.19 9.87 -19.00
C ALA A 236 21.13 8.78 -19.27
N PRO A 237 19.84 9.04 -19.03
CA PRO A 237 18.77 8.09 -19.28
C PRO A 237 18.57 7.89 -20.79
N GLY A 238 18.38 6.63 -21.21
CA GLY A 238 18.16 6.28 -22.62
C GLY A 238 19.37 5.68 -23.33
N LEU A 239 20.54 5.64 -22.69
CA LEU A 239 21.73 4.92 -23.21
C LEU A 239 21.74 3.43 -22.84
N ASP A 240 20.82 2.96 -21.99
CA ASP A 240 20.78 1.59 -21.46
C ASP A 240 20.45 0.54 -22.53
N ALA A 241 19.76 0.95 -23.59
CA ALA A 241 19.42 0.12 -24.73
C ALA A 241 20.60 -0.09 -25.72
N LEU A 242 21.72 0.62 -25.51
CA LEU A 242 22.85 0.60 -26.42
C LEU A 242 23.73 -0.62 -26.22
N ALA A 243 24.21 -1.23 -27.31
CA ALA A 243 25.10 -2.37 -27.22
C ALA A 243 26.43 -1.99 -26.52
N PRO A 244 27.06 -2.92 -25.78
CA PRO A 244 28.30 -2.62 -25.05
C PRO A 244 29.45 -2.11 -25.94
N ALA A 245 29.52 -2.57 -27.19
CA ALA A 245 30.53 -2.13 -28.16
C ALA A 245 30.31 -0.68 -28.58
N ASP A 246 29.07 -0.31 -28.87
CA ASP A 246 28.68 1.03 -29.30
C ASP A 246 28.81 2.06 -28.17
N ARG A 247 28.49 1.64 -26.94
CA ARG A 247 28.73 2.44 -25.74
C ARG A 247 30.22 2.71 -25.52
N GLN A 248 31.07 1.74 -25.83
CA GLN A 248 32.51 1.90 -25.73
C GLN A 248 33.06 2.80 -26.84
N ALA A 249 32.56 2.68 -28.07
CA ALA A 249 32.91 3.58 -29.17
C ALA A 249 32.52 5.04 -28.88
N LEU A 250 31.30 5.27 -28.35
CA LEU A 250 30.83 6.59 -27.91
C LEU A 250 31.74 7.16 -26.81
N LYS A 251 32.14 6.33 -25.83
CA LYS A 251 33.05 6.74 -24.76
C LYS A 251 34.39 7.19 -25.32
N ASP A 252 34.96 6.41 -26.24
CA ASP A 252 36.28 6.68 -26.80
C ASP A 252 36.26 7.95 -27.68
N ALA A 253 35.18 8.17 -28.44
CA ALA A 253 34.96 9.40 -29.22
C ALA A 253 34.80 10.65 -28.33
N LEU A 254 34.07 10.55 -27.23
CA LEU A 254 33.88 11.66 -26.30
C LEU A 254 35.16 11.99 -25.51
N ILE A 255 35.96 10.98 -25.16
CA ILE A 255 37.29 11.15 -24.54
C ILE A 255 38.25 11.81 -25.53
N SER A 256 38.21 11.45 -26.81
CA SER A 256 39.04 12.09 -27.84
C SER A 256 38.63 13.54 -28.16
N GLY A 257 37.52 14.03 -27.57
CA GLY A 257 37.07 15.41 -27.68
C GLY A 257 35.94 15.64 -28.67
N ALA A 258 35.40 14.59 -29.30
CA ALA A 258 34.37 14.72 -30.33
C ALA A 258 33.13 15.48 -29.84
N CYS A 259 32.45 16.15 -30.76
CA CYS A 259 31.18 16.80 -30.46
C CYS A 259 30.13 15.79 -30.02
N VAL A 260 29.39 16.13 -28.95
CA VAL A 260 28.41 15.23 -28.33
C VAL A 260 27.30 14.85 -29.31
N THR A 261 26.87 15.80 -30.15
CA THR A 261 25.89 15.56 -31.22
C THR A 261 26.39 14.56 -32.25
N THR A 262 27.58 14.80 -32.83
CA THR A 262 28.19 13.92 -33.84
C THR A 262 28.46 12.52 -33.29
N ALA A 263 29.01 12.42 -32.08
CA ALA A 263 29.30 11.14 -31.47
C ALA A 263 28.02 10.32 -31.15
N LEU A 264 26.90 10.99 -30.86
CA LEU A 264 25.61 10.32 -30.65
C LEU A 264 24.93 9.92 -31.97
N GLU A 265 25.03 10.73 -33.02
CA GLU A 265 24.52 10.41 -34.36
C GLU A 265 25.23 9.20 -35.00
N ASP A 266 26.52 9.02 -34.73
CA ASP A 266 27.27 7.86 -35.20
C ASP A 266 26.82 6.53 -34.57
N VAL A 267 26.10 6.60 -33.45
CA VAL A 267 25.77 5.46 -32.59
C VAL A 267 24.26 5.22 -32.46
N PHE A 268 23.43 6.21 -32.80
CA PHE A 268 21.98 6.13 -32.76
C PHE A 268 21.36 6.62 -34.08
N ASP A 269 20.47 5.82 -34.66
CA ASP A 269 19.63 6.24 -35.79
C ASP A 269 18.62 7.34 -35.40
N ASP A 270 18.15 7.31 -34.14
CA ASP A 270 17.26 8.31 -33.53
C ASP A 270 17.76 8.66 -32.11
N VAL A 271 18.37 9.84 -31.95
CA VAL A 271 19.02 10.26 -30.69
C VAL A 271 17.98 10.63 -29.62
N PRO A 272 17.99 10.00 -28.43
CA PRO A 272 17.12 10.39 -27.33
C PRO A 272 17.42 11.84 -26.89
N ILE A 273 16.44 12.74 -27.04
CA ILE A 273 16.58 14.19 -26.74
C ILE A 273 17.03 14.42 -25.28
N LEU A 274 16.61 13.55 -24.35
CA LEU A 274 17.01 13.63 -22.95
C LEU A 274 18.48 13.26 -22.72
N ALA A 275 19.00 12.27 -23.44
CA ALA A 275 20.41 11.88 -23.39
C ALA A 275 21.30 12.99 -23.97
N LEU A 276 20.90 13.54 -25.12
CA LEU A 276 21.60 14.66 -25.76
C LEU A 276 21.69 15.88 -24.83
N ARG A 277 20.57 16.30 -24.24
CA ARG A 277 20.52 17.47 -23.36
C ARG A 277 21.38 17.30 -22.11
N ASN A 278 21.36 16.12 -21.50
CA ASN A 278 22.14 15.85 -20.29
C ASN A 278 23.64 15.79 -20.62
N LEU A 279 24.03 15.11 -21.70
CA LEU A 279 25.43 15.02 -22.12
C LEU A 279 26.03 16.38 -22.51
N ILE A 280 25.30 17.23 -23.23
CA ILE A 280 25.75 18.60 -23.55
C ILE A 280 25.98 19.42 -22.28
N ARG A 281 25.06 19.29 -21.31
CA ARG A 281 25.12 20.02 -20.04
C ARG A 281 26.28 19.54 -19.15
N ASP A 282 26.46 18.24 -19.02
CA ASP A 282 27.40 17.64 -18.06
C ASP A 282 28.83 17.63 -18.59
N LEU A 283 29.00 17.54 -19.91
CA LEU A 283 30.32 17.59 -20.57
C LEU A 283 30.69 18.99 -21.08
N ASN A 284 29.83 19.99 -20.84
CA ASN A 284 30.00 21.39 -21.26
C ASN A 284 30.49 21.49 -22.72
N SER A 285 29.89 20.70 -23.62
CA SER A 285 30.32 20.67 -25.01
C SER A 285 29.94 21.97 -25.70
N GLY A 286 30.94 22.71 -26.22
CA GLY A 286 30.74 23.92 -27.03
C GLY A 286 30.35 23.61 -28.49
N CYS A 287 29.61 22.52 -28.67
CA CYS A 287 28.95 22.12 -29.90
C CYS A 287 27.46 22.45 -29.72
#